data_AF-A0AAE9XJV4-F1
#
_entry.id   AF-A0AAE9XJV4-F1
#
_cell.length_a   1.000
_cell.length_b   1.000
_cell.length_c   1.000
_cell.angle_alpha   90.00
_cell.angle_beta   90.00
_cell.angle_gamma   90.00
#
_symmetry.space_group_name_H-M   'P 1'
#
loop_
_entity.id
_entity.type
_entity.pdbx_description
1 polymer ?
#
loop_
_entity_poly.entity_id
_entity_poly.type
_entity_poly.pdbx_seq_one_letter_code
_entity_poly.pdbx_strand_id
1 'polypeptide(L)'
;MYDTKFEEYEMMIGNSYQENVYYLLQKYGGVIDDYYREKSYERFLNNEIKHITKGKYSRTNDGLVVHHINENKYLNLADKDFIMANKYPYELQRKEQLVYCDLFEHLILHAIISNETNGKFGAPGYCAYIFPMVFEWFSYERLPQSQWKLNCYNKAYLPKDLTRKLLVKIDQLLPKQYQSSYEFLTMDEEDYYILKAEE
;
A
#
# COMPACT_ATOMS: atom_id res chain seq x y z
N MET A 1 19.33 -12.53 -7.27
CA MET A 1 17.90 -12.85 -7.04
C MET A 1 17.16 -11.68 -6.41
N TYR A 2 17.75 -10.99 -5.42
CA TYR A 2 17.20 -9.72 -4.94
C TYR A 2 17.43 -8.55 -5.89
N ASP A 3 18.52 -8.56 -6.66
CA ASP A 3 18.84 -7.49 -7.62
C ASP A 3 17.72 -7.33 -8.67
N THR A 4 17.22 -8.43 -9.24
CA THR A 4 16.09 -8.39 -10.19
C THR A 4 14.83 -7.78 -9.58
N LYS A 5 14.53 -8.09 -8.31
CA LYS A 5 13.36 -7.51 -7.62
C LYS A 5 13.56 -6.03 -7.31
N PHE A 6 14.77 -5.65 -6.90
CA PHE A 6 15.12 -4.25 -6.68
C PHE A 6 15.03 -3.44 -7.97
N GLU A 7 15.56 -3.97 -9.09
CA GLU A 7 15.45 -3.38 -10.43
C GLU A 7 13.98 -3.25 -10.88
N GLU A 8 13.13 -4.25 -10.60
CA GLU A 8 11.68 -4.17 -10.86
C GLU A 8 11.04 -3.01 -10.08
N TYR A 9 11.40 -2.83 -8.81
CA TYR A 9 10.89 -1.71 -8.01
C TYR A 9 11.43 -0.36 -8.49
N GLU A 10 12.69 -0.28 -8.90
CA GLU A 10 13.24 0.94 -9.52
C GLU A 10 12.56 1.30 -10.83
N MET A 11 12.25 0.30 -11.66
CA MET A 11 11.44 0.49 -12.86
C MET A 11 10.06 1.05 -12.50
N MET A 12 9.39 0.50 -11.47
CA MET A 12 8.09 1.01 -11.04
C MET A 12 8.15 2.45 -10.53
N ILE A 13 9.21 2.83 -9.82
CA ILE A 13 9.45 4.21 -9.36
C ILE A 13 9.55 5.19 -10.55
N GLY A 14 10.09 4.74 -11.69
CA GLY A 14 10.20 5.56 -12.90
C GLY A 14 8.93 5.67 -13.75
N ASN A 15 7.93 4.83 -13.49
CA ASN A 15 6.67 4.76 -14.25
C ASN A 15 5.60 5.67 -13.66
N SER A 16 4.63 6.07 -14.48
CA SER A 16 3.38 6.67 -14.00
C SER A 16 2.52 5.67 -13.22
N TYR A 17 1.56 6.18 -12.46
CA TYR A 17 0.62 5.34 -11.72
C TYR A 17 -0.14 4.35 -12.63
N GLN A 18 -0.63 4.83 -13.78
CA GLN A 18 -1.36 4.01 -14.74
C GLN A 18 -0.50 2.90 -15.35
N GLU A 19 0.77 3.18 -15.68
CA GLU A 19 1.71 2.19 -16.20
C GLU A 19 1.98 1.10 -15.16
N ASN A 20 2.14 1.47 -13.89
CA ASN A 20 2.32 0.50 -12.82
C ASN A 20 1.08 -0.36 -12.56
N VAL A 21 -0.12 0.22 -12.62
CA VAL A 21 -1.37 -0.57 -12.55
C VAL A 21 -1.43 -1.58 -13.71
N TYR A 22 -1.11 -1.15 -14.93
CA TYR A 22 -1.08 -2.05 -16.09
C TYR A 22 -0.04 -3.17 -15.90
N TYR A 23 1.17 -2.82 -15.47
CA TYR A 23 2.24 -3.77 -15.20
C TYR A 23 1.81 -4.84 -14.17
N LEU A 24 1.22 -4.42 -13.05
CA LEU A 24 0.78 -5.33 -11.99
C LEU A 24 -0.38 -6.24 -12.45
N LEU A 25 -1.28 -5.74 -13.29
CA LEU A 25 -2.33 -6.55 -13.92
C LEU A 25 -1.73 -7.63 -14.84
N GLN A 26 -0.67 -7.31 -15.60
CA GLN A 26 0.04 -8.31 -16.40
C GLN A 26 0.80 -9.32 -15.52
N LYS A 27 1.40 -8.84 -14.41
CA LYS A 27 2.21 -9.65 -13.50
C LYS A 27 1.38 -10.65 -12.69
N TYR A 28 0.23 -10.24 -12.17
CA TYR A 28 -0.55 -11.04 -11.21
C TYR A 28 -1.95 -11.44 -11.70
N GLY A 29 -2.40 -10.91 -12.85
CA GLY A 29 -3.76 -11.03 -13.32
C GLY A 29 -4.74 -10.08 -12.60
N GLY A 30 -5.99 -10.10 -13.04
CA GLY A 30 -7.07 -9.34 -12.40
C GLY A 30 -7.45 -9.90 -11.02
N VAL A 31 -8.04 -9.05 -10.18
CA VAL A 31 -8.55 -9.46 -8.87
C VAL A 31 -9.74 -10.42 -9.04
N ILE A 32 -9.78 -11.47 -8.21
CA ILE A 32 -10.68 -12.62 -8.45
C ILE A 32 -12.13 -12.38 -8.03
N ASP A 33 -12.39 -11.37 -7.21
CA ASP A 33 -13.71 -11.05 -6.66
C ASP A 33 -13.74 -9.59 -6.19
N ASP A 34 -14.94 -9.04 -5.99
CA ASP A 34 -15.11 -7.66 -5.53
C ASP A 34 -14.58 -7.48 -4.10
N TYR A 35 -14.21 -6.26 -3.72
CA TYR A 35 -13.70 -5.97 -2.37
C TYR A 35 -14.81 -6.16 -1.32
N TYR A 36 -16.00 -5.63 -1.61
CA TYR A 36 -17.20 -5.80 -0.80
C TYR A 36 -18.34 -6.42 -1.62
N ARG A 37 -19.33 -7.02 -0.94
CA ARG A 37 -20.55 -7.52 -1.57
C ARG A 37 -21.56 -6.39 -1.78
N GLU A 38 -22.00 -6.19 -3.02
CA GLU A 38 -22.94 -5.14 -3.45
C GLU A 38 -24.11 -4.94 -2.49
N LYS A 39 -24.94 -5.98 -2.30
CA LYS A 39 -26.11 -5.91 -1.41
C LYS A 39 -25.76 -5.51 0.02
N SER A 40 -24.60 -5.91 0.53
CA SER A 40 -24.17 -5.52 1.87
C SER A 40 -23.63 -4.09 1.90
N TYR A 41 -23.01 -3.63 0.81
CA TYR A 41 -22.49 -2.29 0.66
C TYR A 41 -23.62 -1.26 0.58
N GLU A 42 -24.65 -1.52 -0.22
CA GLU A 42 -25.83 -0.66 -0.34
C GLU A 42 -26.55 -0.50 1.01
N ARG A 43 -26.81 -1.61 1.70
CA ARG A 43 -27.41 -1.60 3.03
C ARG A 43 -26.56 -0.86 4.05
N PHE A 44 -25.24 -0.93 3.94
CA PHE A 44 -24.34 -0.15 4.78
C PHE A 44 -24.49 1.34 4.49
N LEU A 45 -24.49 1.77 3.22
CA LEU A 45 -24.69 3.17 2.86
C LEU A 45 -26.05 3.74 3.30
N ASN A 46 -27.07 2.88 3.38
CA ASN A 46 -28.40 3.19 3.91
C ASN A 46 -28.49 3.17 5.44
N ASN A 47 -27.38 2.96 6.16
CA ASN A 47 -27.32 2.81 7.62
C ASN A 47 -28.12 1.61 8.19
N GLU A 48 -28.45 0.61 7.37
CA GLU A 48 -29.17 -0.59 7.83
C GLU A 48 -28.28 -1.58 8.57
N ILE A 49 -26.96 -1.55 8.29
CA ILE A 49 -25.96 -2.42 8.91
C ILE A 49 -24.69 -1.64 9.26
N LYS A 50 -23.96 -2.09 10.27
CA LYS A 50 -22.67 -1.48 10.70
C LYS A 50 -21.44 -2.08 10.02
N HIS A 51 -21.59 -3.25 9.37
CA HIS A 51 -20.47 -3.99 8.81
C HIS A 51 -20.79 -4.43 7.39
N ILE A 52 -19.87 -4.14 6.48
CA ILE A 52 -19.94 -4.57 5.09
C ILE A 52 -19.33 -5.97 4.97
N THR A 53 -20.04 -6.85 4.28
CA THR A 53 -19.55 -8.19 3.94
C THR A 53 -18.47 -8.08 2.87
N LYS A 54 -17.28 -8.64 3.14
CA LYS A 54 -16.16 -8.69 2.19
C LYS A 54 -16.41 -9.72 1.08
N GLY A 55 -15.87 -9.47 -0.11
CA GLY A 55 -15.75 -10.48 -1.15
C GLY A 55 -14.60 -11.45 -0.86
N LYS A 56 -14.43 -12.44 -1.74
CA LYS A 56 -13.39 -13.48 -1.66
C LYS A 56 -12.18 -13.11 -2.52
N TYR A 57 -11.73 -11.86 -2.41
CA TYR A 57 -10.64 -11.31 -3.21
C TYR A 57 -9.24 -11.65 -2.68
N SER A 58 -9.12 -12.15 -1.44
CA SER A 58 -7.84 -12.26 -0.75
C SER A 58 -6.88 -13.24 -1.43
N ARG A 59 -5.65 -12.79 -1.67
CA ARG A 59 -4.48 -13.62 -2.06
C ARG A 59 -3.32 -13.47 -1.09
N THR A 60 -3.62 -13.21 0.18
CA THR A 60 -2.58 -13.10 1.22
C THR A 60 -1.83 -14.41 1.48
N ASN A 61 -2.38 -15.56 1.06
CA ASN A 61 -1.64 -16.83 1.04
C ASN A 61 -0.47 -16.81 0.04
N ASP A 62 -0.58 -16.03 -1.04
CA ASP A 62 0.46 -15.81 -2.03
C ASP A 62 1.39 -14.63 -1.64
N GLY A 63 1.14 -14.01 -0.48
CA GLY A 63 1.80 -12.80 -0.02
C GLY A 63 1.39 -11.52 -0.76
N LEU A 64 0.25 -11.54 -1.46
CA LEU A 64 -0.28 -10.40 -2.20
C LEU A 64 -1.40 -9.70 -1.41
N VAL A 65 -1.42 -8.38 -1.51
CA VAL A 65 -2.50 -7.50 -1.03
C VAL A 65 -3.24 -6.89 -2.22
N VAL A 66 -4.39 -6.28 -1.95
CA VAL A 66 -5.17 -5.57 -2.97
C VAL A 66 -4.99 -4.08 -2.77
N HIS A 67 -4.75 -3.39 -3.88
CA HIS A 67 -4.76 -1.94 -4.02
C HIS A 67 -6.01 -1.51 -4.79
N HIS A 68 -6.67 -0.44 -4.35
CA HIS A 68 -7.82 0.15 -5.06
C HIS A 68 -7.32 1.12 -6.13
N ILE A 69 -7.58 0.82 -7.41
CA ILE A 69 -7.06 1.59 -8.55
C ILE A 69 -7.50 3.06 -8.51
N ASN A 70 -8.68 3.35 -7.96
CA ASN A 70 -9.20 4.72 -7.90
C ASN A 70 -8.72 5.52 -6.69
N GLU A 71 -7.78 5.01 -5.88
CA GLU A 71 -7.19 5.81 -4.80
C GLU A 71 -6.33 6.97 -5.28
N ASN A 72 -6.11 7.10 -6.59
CA ASN A 72 -5.59 8.34 -7.20
C ASN A 72 -6.64 9.47 -7.32
N LYS A 73 -7.91 9.19 -7.00
CA LYS A 73 -9.05 10.13 -7.11
C LYS A 73 -9.91 10.19 -5.84
N TYR A 74 -9.79 9.20 -4.97
CA TYR A 74 -10.60 9.07 -3.75
C TYR A 74 -9.72 8.65 -2.57
N LEU A 75 -10.11 9.06 -1.37
CA LEU A 75 -9.38 8.72 -0.14
C LEU A 75 -9.93 7.46 0.49
N ASN A 76 -9.03 6.55 0.89
CA ASN A 76 -9.26 5.41 1.77
C ASN A 76 -10.46 4.55 1.37
N LEU A 77 -10.43 3.99 0.14
CA LEU A 77 -11.56 3.25 -0.42
C LEU A 77 -11.84 1.91 0.28
N ALA A 78 -10.94 1.46 1.15
CA ALA A 78 -11.11 0.31 2.04
C ALA A 78 -11.75 0.66 3.40
N ASP A 79 -11.71 1.93 3.81
CA ASP A 79 -12.11 2.39 5.15
C ASP A 79 -13.61 2.71 5.21
N LYS A 80 -14.30 2.12 6.19
CA LYS A 80 -15.77 2.21 6.31
C LYS A 80 -16.25 3.61 6.67
N ASP A 81 -15.48 4.34 7.47
CA ASP A 81 -15.86 5.67 7.92
C ASP A 81 -15.72 6.67 6.75
N PHE A 82 -14.65 6.54 5.96
CA PHE A 82 -14.49 7.30 4.72
C PHE A 82 -15.56 6.97 3.69
N ILE A 83 -15.86 5.69 3.48
CA ILE A 83 -16.95 5.25 2.58
C ILE A 83 -18.28 5.88 3.01
N MET A 84 -18.61 5.82 4.30
CA MET A 84 -19.87 6.33 4.81
C MET A 84 -19.96 7.85 4.70
N ALA A 85 -18.89 8.56 5.05
CA ALA A 85 -18.84 10.02 5.03
C ALA A 85 -18.95 10.58 3.60
N ASN A 86 -18.31 9.94 2.63
CA ASN A 86 -18.26 10.42 1.24
C ASN A 86 -19.30 9.75 0.33
N LYS A 87 -20.04 8.75 0.83
CA LYS A 87 -21.04 7.98 0.07
C LYS A 87 -20.49 7.46 -1.26
N TYR A 88 -19.30 6.87 -1.21
CA TYR A 88 -18.66 6.34 -2.41
C TYR A 88 -19.54 5.27 -3.07
N PRO A 89 -19.61 5.25 -4.41
CA PRO A 89 -20.45 4.30 -5.12
C PRO A 89 -19.80 2.90 -5.14
N TYR A 90 -20.64 1.87 -5.24
CA TYR A 90 -20.18 0.47 -5.17
C TYR A 90 -19.24 0.09 -6.31
N GLU A 91 -19.35 0.75 -7.47
CA GLU A 91 -18.51 0.52 -8.65
C GLU A 91 -17.01 0.60 -8.33
N LEU A 92 -16.62 1.43 -7.36
CA LEU A 92 -15.21 1.56 -6.92
C LEU A 92 -14.69 0.32 -6.18
N GLN A 93 -15.58 -0.58 -5.76
CA GLN A 93 -15.27 -1.81 -5.04
C GLN A 93 -15.26 -3.05 -5.94
N ARG A 94 -15.62 -2.89 -7.22
CA ARG A 94 -15.62 -3.98 -8.19
C ARG A 94 -14.21 -4.46 -8.48
N LYS A 95 -14.04 -5.75 -8.74
CA LYS A 95 -12.73 -6.37 -8.97
C LYS A 95 -11.94 -5.74 -10.12
N GLU A 96 -12.60 -5.17 -11.13
CA GLU A 96 -11.96 -4.43 -12.22
C GLU A 96 -11.35 -3.10 -11.77
N GLN A 97 -11.71 -2.61 -10.60
CA GLN A 97 -11.16 -1.40 -9.96
C GLN A 97 -10.09 -1.73 -8.91
N LEU A 98 -9.61 -2.97 -8.89
CA LEU A 98 -8.64 -3.48 -7.92
C LEU A 98 -7.44 -4.09 -8.66
N VAL A 99 -6.28 -4.08 -8.02
CA VAL A 99 -5.07 -4.74 -8.52
C VAL A 99 -4.33 -5.43 -7.38
N TYR A 100 -3.69 -6.57 -7.66
CA TYR A 100 -2.82 -7.23 -6.70
C TYR A 100 -1.42 -6.60 -6.71
N CYS A 101 -0.81 -6.51 -5.54
CA CYS A 101 0.57 -6.06 -5.36
C CYS A 101 1.19 -6.73 -4.11
N ASP A 102 2.51 -6.77 -4.05
CA ASP A 102 3.25 -6.99 -2.82
C ASP A 102 3.39 -5.68 -2.02
N LEU A 103 4.06 -5.74 -0.86
CA LEU A 103 4.10 -4.60 0.06
C LEU A 103 4.93 -3.41 -0.45
N PHE A 104 6.03 -3.64 -1.17
CA PHE A 104 6.82 -2.54 -1.76
C PHE A 104 6.11 -1.97 -2.98
N GLU A 105 5.51 -2.82 -3.82
CA GLU A 105 4.70 -2.38 -4.94
C GLU A 105 3.54 -1.49 -4.47
N HIS A 106 2.86 -1.87 -3.38
CA HIS A 106 1.80 -1.06 -2.76
C HIS A 106 2.33 0.29 -2.24
N LEU A 107 3.48 0.29 -1.57
CA LEU A 107 4.14 1.51 -1.09
C LEU A 107 4.47 2.47 -2.26
N ILE A 108 5.02 1.93 -3.34
CA ILE A 108 5.38 2.68 -4.56
C ILE A 108 4.13 3.28 -5.20
N LEU A 109 3.05 2.52 -5.35
CA LEU A 109 1.78 3.04 -5.89
C LEU A 109 1.30 4.26 -5.08
N HIS A 110 1.30 4.18 -3.74
CA HIS A 110 0.90 5.31 -2.90
C HIS A 110 1.84 6.51 -2.99
N ALA A 111 3.16 6.29 -3.12
CA ALA A 111 4.13 7.37 -3.29
C ALA A 111 3.92 8.10 -4.64
N ILE A 112 3.69 7.35 -5.72
CA ILE A 112 3.43 7.92 -7.05
C ILE A 112 2.10 8.66 -7.08
N ILE A 113 1.03 8.10 -6.51
CA ILE A 113 -0.25 8.82 -6.36
C ILE A 113 -0.03 10.13 -5.60
N SER A 114 0.72 10.08 -4.49
CA SER A 114 1.03 11.27 -3.69
C SER A 114 1.77 12.31 -4.53
N ASN A 115 2.77 11.91 -5.30
CA ASN A 115 3.50 12.80 -6.21
C ASN A 115 2.57 13.44 -7.25
N GLU A 116 1.86 12.62 -8.03
CA GLU A 116 1.01 13.06 -9.14
C GLU A 116 -0.16 13.95 -8.68
N THR A 117 -0.57 13.82 -7.42
CA THR A 117 -1.71 14.56 -6.85
C THR A 117 -1.28 15.64 -5.86
N ASN A 118 0.03 15.91 -5.74
CA ASN A 118 0.61 16.84 -4.77
C ASN A 118 0.16 16.56 -3.33
N GLY A 119 0.06 15.28 -2.96
CA GLY A 119 -0.28 14.77 -1.65
C GLY A 119 -1.77 14.78 -1.32
N LYS A 120 -2.62 15.19 -2.27
CA LYS A 120 -4.08 15.16 -2.09
C LYS A 120 -4.59 13.73 -1.88
N PHE A 121 -3.99 12.77 -2.56
CA PHE A 121 -4.29 11.34 -2.43
C PHE A 121 -2.99 10.55 -2.17
N GLY A 122 -3.10 9.27 -1.82
CA GLY A 122 -1.94 8.39 -1.61
C GLY A 122 -1.20 8.61 -0.29
N ALA A 123 -0.89 9.86 0.09
CA ALA A 123 -0.10 10.20 1.27
C ALA A 123 -0.65 9.65 2.60
N PRO A 124 -1.96 9.71 2.90
CA PRO A 124 -2.48 9.11 4.15
C PRO A 124 -2.25 7.60 4.22
N GLY A 125 -2.47 6.89 3.10
CA GLY A 125 -2.20 5.45 2.97
C GLY A 125 -0.72 5.12 3.19
N TYR A 126 0.15 5.92 2.55
CA TYR A 126 1.60 5.81 2.67
C TYR A 126 2.07 5.98 4.11
N CYS A 127 1.82 7.15 4.72
CA CYS A 127 2.41 7.55 6.00
C CYS A 127 1.81 6.77 7.18
N ALA A 128 0.50 6.54 7.20
CA ALA A 128 -0.16 5.98 8.37
C ALA A 128 -0.10 4.45 8.44
N TYR A 129 0.06 3.76 7.30
CA TYR A 129 -0.11 2.31 7.24
C TYR A 129 1.05 1.57 6.60
N ILE A 130 1.42 1.93 5.35
CA ILE A 130 2.31 1.08 4.56
C ILE A 130 3.77 1.36 4.89
N PHE A 131 4.19 2.62 4.92
CA PHE A 131 5.58 2.98 5.20
C PHE A 131 6.05 2.49 6.57
N PRO A 132 5.32 2.70 7.69
CA PRO A 132 5.74 2.18 9.00
C PRO A 132 5.91 0.66 9.00
N MET A 133 5.02 -0.06 8.31
CA MET A 133 5.08 -1.51 8.20
C MET A 133 6.30 -1.99 7.42
N VAL A 134 6.56 -1.38 6.26
CA VAL A 134 7.75 -1.70 5.44
C VAL A 134 9.02 -1.35 6.20
N PHE A 135 9.07 -0.18 6.81
CA PHE A 135 10.22 0.30 7.54
C PHE A 135 10.56 -0.62 8.72
N GLU A 136 9.58 -0.94 9.58
CA GLU A 136 9.80 -1.86 10.69
C GLU A 136 10.23 -3.25 10.23
N TRP A 137 9.56 -3.81 9.22
CA TRP A 137 9.81 -5.20 8.85
C TRP A 137 11.14 -5.39 8.13
N PHE A 138 11.51 -4.47 7.24
CA PHE A 138 12.64 -4.67 6.34
C PHE A 138 13.88 -3.84 6.70
N SER A 139 13.73 -2.68 7.35
CA SER A 139 14.88 -1.90 7.83
C SER A 139 15.37 -2.37 9.20
N TYR A 140 14.47 -2.88 10.05
CA TYR A 140 14.79 -3.43 11.37
C TYR A 140 14.61 -4.94 11.47
N GLU A 141 14.33 -5.62 10.35
CA GLU A 141 14.23 -7.08 10.28
C GLU A 141 13.20 -7.67 11.27
N ARG A 142 12.17 -6.89 11.61
CA ARG A 142 11.11 -7.30 12.54
C ARG A 142 10.08 -8.17 11.85
N LEU A 143 10.10 -9.45 12.16
CA LEU A 143 9.15 -10.40 11.59
C LEU A 143 7.72 -10.15 12.10
N PRO A 144 6.72 -10.10 11.20
CA PRO A 144 5.34 -10.00 11.62
C PRO A 144 4.83 -11.33 12.22
N GLN A 145 3.99 -11.23 13.25
CA GLN A 145 3.52 -12.39 14.01
C GLN A 145 2.43 -13.22 13.31
N SER A 146 1.56 -12.61 12.50
CA SER A 146 0.45 -13.34 11.86
C SER A 146 0.86 -13.94 10.52
N GLN A 147 0.45 -15.18 10.25
CA GLN A 147 0.86 -15.93 9.04
C GLN A 147 0.67 -15.16 7.73
N TRP A 148 -0.47 -14.50 7.54
CA TRP A 148 -0.74 -13.76 6.30
C TRP A 148 0.21 -12.57 6.11
N LYS A 149 0.65 -11.91 7.20
CA LYS A 149 1.66 -10.85 7.16
C LYS A 149 3.04 -11.42 6.86
N LEU A 150 3.36 -12.58 7.43
CA LEU A 150 4.61 -13.28 7.14
C LEU A 150 4.69 -13.70 5.67
N ASN A 151 3.58 -14.10 5.06
CA ASN A 151 3.53 -14.38 3.62
C ASN A 151 3.81 -13.10 2.81
N CYS A 152 3.21 -11.96 3.16
CA CYS A 152 3.50 -10.68 2.49
C CYS A 152 4.95 -10.25 2.69
N TYR A 153 5.50 -10.42 3.90
CA TYR A 153 6.91 -10.19 4.20
C TYR A 153 7.82 -11.02 3.30
N ASN A 154 7.61 -12.34 3.25
CA ASN A 154 8.40 -13.25 2.43
C ASN A 154 8.30 -12.94 0.94
N LYS A 155 7.10 -12.56 0.46
CA LYS A 155 6.86 -12.19 -0.93
C LYS A 155 7.61 -10.92 -1.32
N ALA A 156 7.59 -9.90 -0.47
CA ALA A 156 8.23 -8.61 -0.71
C ALA A 156 9.70 -8.53 -0.26
N TYR A 157 10.25 -9.61 0.31
CA TYR A 157 11.55 -9.56 1.00
C TYR A 157 12.67 -8.98 0.13
N LEU A 158 13.36 -8.00 0.72
CA LEU A 158 14.62 -7.41 0.30
C LEU A 158 15.58 -7.32 1.50
N PRO A 159 16.89 -7.54 1.30
CA PRO A 159 17.91 -7.27 2.32
C PRO A 159 17.86 -5.81 2.81
N LYS A 160 18.16 -5.60 4.09
CA LYS A 160 18.13 -4.29 4.78
C LYS A 160 18.80 -3.15 3.99
N ASP A 161 19.99 -3.40 3.42
CA ASP A 161 20.72 -2.37 2.66
C ASP A 161 20.00 -1.97 1.36
N LEU A 162 19.39 -2.93 0.67
CA LEU A 162 18.58 -2.65 -0.52
C LEU A 162 17.27 -1.98 -0.14
N THR A 163 16.62 -2.42 0.95
CA THR A 163 15.43 -1.77 1.50
C THR A 163 15.69 -0.29 1.77
N ARG A 164 16.75 0.06 2.51
CA ARG A 164 17.06 1.46 2.83
C ARG A 164 17.33 2.29 1.57
N LYS A 165 18.09 1.75 0.61
CA LYS A 165 18.32 2.40 -0.69
C LYS A 165 17.02 2.64 -1.45
N LEU A 166 16.11 1.66 -1.45
CA LEU A 166 14.82 1.76 -2.10
C LEU A 166 13.93 2.79 -1.42
N LEU A 167 13.86 2.79 -0.09
CA LEU A 167 13.05 3.74 0.67
C LEU A 167 13.49 5.19 0.45
N VAL A 168 14.80 5.46 0.33
CA VAL A 168 15.29 6.79 -0.06
C VAL A 168 14.76 7.21 -1.44
N LYS A 169 14.76 6.29 -2.41
CA LYS A 169 14.24 6.57 -3.77
C LYS A 169 12.73 6.80 -3.77
N ILE A 170 11.98 6.00 -2.99
CA ILE A 170 10.52 6.14 -2.86
C ILE A 170 10.18 7.46 -2.17
N ASP A 171 10.88 7.81 -1.10
CA ASP A 171 10.64 9.06 -0.35
C ASP A 171 10.88 10.29 -1.23
N GLN A 172 11.89 10.25 -2.11
CA GLN A 172 12.14 11.32 -3.08
C GLN A 172 10.99 11.56 -4.08
N LEU A 173 10.09 10.60 -4.30
CA LEU A 173 8.88 10.81 -5.10
C LEU A 173 7.85 11.67 -4.36
N LEU A 174 7.83 11.63 -3.02
CA LEU A 174 6.79 12.31 -2.27
C LEU A 174 6.88 13.83 -2.44
N PRO A 175 5.74 14.55 -2.39
CA PRO A 175 5.77 15.99 -2.25
C PRO A 175 6.60 16.39 -1.02
N LYS A 176 7.35 17.49 -1.11
CA LYS A 176 8.34 17.90 -0.10
C LYS A 176 7.83 17.88 1.34
N GLN A 177 6.56 18.23 1.56
CA GLN A 177 5.95 18.25 2.90
C GLN A 177 5.72 16.86 3.52
N TYR A 178 5.86 15.78 2.74
CA TYR A 178 5.72 14.40 3.18
C TYR A 178 7.05 13.62 3.14
N GLN A 179 8.15 14.25 2.70
CA GLN A 179 9.46 13.62 2.66
C GLN A 179 10.02 13.47 4.07
N SER A 180 10.66 12.34 4.32
CA SER A 180 11.37 12.05 5.56
C SER A 180 12.79 12.64 5.50
N SER A 181 13.42 12.89 6.66
CA SER A 181 14.84 13.22 6.64
C SER A 181 15.67 12.01 6.20
N TYR A 182 16.76 12.25 5.47
CA TYR A 182 17.69 11.18 5.10
C TYR A 182 18.26 10.48 6.34
N GLU A 183 18.53 11.25 7.39
CA GLU A 183 18.98 10.75 8.70
C GLU A 183 17.97 9.73 9.24
N PHE A 184 16.68 10.06 9.26
CA PHE A 184 15.64 9.14 9.73
C PHE A 184 15.59 7.84 8.92
N LEU A 185 15.71 7.91 7.59
CA LEU A 185 15.66 6.72 6.71
C LEU A 185 16.90 5.83 6.83
N THR A 186 18.01 6.36 7.33
CA THR A 186 19.28 5.64 7.48
C THR A 186 19.64 5.32 8.92
N MET A 187 18.84 5.81 9.87
CA MET A 187 18.98 5.63 11.31
C MET A 187 19.02 4.14 11.69
N ASP A 188 19.78 3.85 12.75
CA ASP A 188 19.80 2.53 13.35
C ASP A 188 18.55 2.27 14.21
N GLU A 189 18.42 1.04 14.68
CA GLU A 189 17.23 0.64 15.43
C GLU A 189 17.15 1.30 16.81
N GLU A 190 18.29 1.48 17.49
CA GLU A 190 18.32 2.02 18.85
C GLU A 190 17.86 3.49 18.85
N ASP A 191 18.40 4.29 17.94
CA ASP A 191 18.06 5.71 17.79
C ASP A 191 16.58 5.91 17.42
N TYR A 192 16.01 5.02 16.59
CA TYR A 192 14.59 5.08 16.23
C TYR A 192 13.66 4.92 17.44
N TYR A 193 13.94 3.97 18.33
CA TYR A 193 13.09 3.74 19.50
C TYR A 193 13.26 4.80 20.58
N ILE A 194 14.41 5.44 20.65
CA ILE A 194 14.61 6.62 21.50
C ILE A 194 13.67 7.74 21.02
N LEU A 195 13.70 8.09 19.73
CA LEU A 195 12.81 9.12 19.17
C LEU A 195 11.32 8.79 19.35
N LYS A 196 10.93 7.53 19.12
CA LYS A 196 9.54 7.06 19.29
C LYS A 196 9.02 7.11 20.72
N ALA A 197 9.91 7.07 21.72
CA ALA A 197 9.54 7.14 23.14
C ALA A 197 9.35 8.59 23.62
N GLU A 198 9.79 9.57 22.84
CA GLU A 198 9.70 11.01 23.15
C GLU A 198 8.45 11.68 22.54
N GLU A 199 7.70 10.97 21.68
CA GLU A 199 6.42 11.38 21.07
C GLU A 199 5.19 10.88 21.85
#